data_AF-A0A955GD05-F1
#
_entry.id   AF-A0A955GD05-F1
#
_cell.length_a   1.000
_cell.length_b   1.000
_cell.length_c   1.000
_cell.angle_alpha   90.00
_cell.angle_beta   90.00
_cell.angle_gamma   90.00
#
_symmetry.space_group_name_H-M   'P 1'
#
loop_
_entity.id
_entity.type
_entity.pdbx_description
1 polymer ?
#
loop_
_entity_poly.entity_id
_entity_poly.type
_entity_poly.pdbx_seq_one_letter_code
_entity_poly.pdbx_strand_id
1 'polypeptide(L)'
;MKNFVIAILVVAVGALGFLLYNNNNSDDSSKSDSTTANDTSKSTSGKTIDLANQGLSEVSKNILDDSKVTTLDVSNNNLTGALPAEIRKLTNLEVLDASDNKMTGIPAEIGQLSKLKTADFSNNDISGLPLEIGNLTNLVTLDLRGNPNISKYDISQIQPKIPNAQILVD
;
A
#
# COMPACT_ATOMS: atom_id res chain seq x y z
N MET A 1 13.36 -23.68 10.10
CA MET A 1 12.00 -23.34 9.63
C MET A 1 11.24 -22.74 10.81
N LYS A 2 11.21 -21.42 10.92
CA LYS A 2 10.49 -20.73 12.00
C LYS A 2 9.09 -20.41 11.48
N ASN A 3 8.12 -21.18 11.94
CA ASN A 3 6.71 -20.91 11.75
C ASN A 3 6.39 -19.56 12.42
N PHE A 4 6.29 -18.51 11.63
CA PHE A 4 5.68 -17.25 12.06
C PHE A 4 4.17 -17.46 12.04
N VAL A 5 3.63 -17.85 13.20
CA VAL A 5 2.22 -17.66 13.50
C VAL A 5 2.01 -16.15 13.52
N ILE A 6 1.40 -15.60 12.48
CA ILE A 6 0.99 -14.20 12.44
C ILE A 6 -0.08 -14.05 13.52
N ALA A 7 0.29 -13.43 14.62
CA ALA A 7 -0.65 -13.00 15.65
C ALA A 7 -1.52 -11.88 15.06
N ILE A 8 -2.67 -12.27 14.51
CA ILE A 8 -3.78 -11.36 14.22
C ILE A 8 -4.39 -11.01 15.57
N LEU A 9 -3.89 -9.97 16.23
CA LEU A 9 -4.59 -9.36 17.36
C LEU A 9 -5.58 -8.33 16.79
N VAL A 10 -6.74 -8.84 16.36
CA VAL A 10 -7.90 -8.00 16.10
C VAL A 10 -8.45 -7.58 17.46
N VAL A 11 -8.15 -6.36 17.89
CA VAL A 11 -8.93 -5.71 18.95
C VAL A 11 -10.20 -5.16 18.29
N ALA A 12 -11.09 -6.07 17.89
CA ALA A 12 -12.44 -5.69 17.49
C ALA A 12 -13.27 -5.45 18.75
N VAL A 13 -13.70 -4.20 18.93
CA VAL A 13 -15.03 -3.96 19.50
C VAL A 13 -15.91 -3.53 18.34
N GLY A 14 -16.63 -4.50 17.76
CA GLY A 14 -17.81 -4.23 16.94
C GLY A 14 -17.69 -4.45 15.43
N ALA A 15 -17.56 -5.71 15.00
CA ALA A 15 -18.38 -6.28 13.92
C ALA A 15 -17.99 -7.75 13.72
N LEU A 16 -18.91 -8.67 14.03
CA LEU A 16 -18.85 -10.07 13.62
C LEU A 16 -18.99 -10.14 12.10
N GLY A 17 -17.95 -10.60 11.40
CA GLY A 17 -17.98 -10.75 9.94
C GLY A 17 -16.73 -11.40 9.35
N PHE A 18 -16.54 -12.70 9.63
CA PHE A 18 -16.01 -13.72 8.70
C PHE A 18 -14.67 -13.52 7.93
N LEU A 19 -13.66 -14.29 8.37
CA LEU A 19 -12.80 -15.23 7.63
C LEU A 19 -12.51 -14.98 6.12
N LEU A 20 -11.26 -14.64 5.79
CA LEU A 20 -10.19 -15.52 5.24
C LEU A 20 -9.14 -14.62 4.58
N TYR A 21 -7.94 -14.58 5.15
CA TYR A 21 -6.74 -14.18 4.42
C TYR A 21 -6.55 -15.17 3.26
N ASN A 22 -7.01 -14.78 2.06
CA ASN A 22 -6.96 -15.64 0.89
C ASN A 22 -5.56 -15.53 0.27
N ASN A 23 -4.67 -16.42 0.72
CA ASN A 23 -3.37 -16.64 0.12
C ASN A 23 -3.58 -17.42 -1.18
N ASN A 24 -4.02 -16.75 -2.25
CA ASN A 24 -4.11 -17.32 -3.59
C ASN A 24 -2.70 -17.57 -4.14
N ASN A 25 -2.07 -18.66 -3.68
CA ASN A 25 -1.04 -19.35 -4.42
C ASN A 25 -1.61 -20.73 -4.79
N SER A 26 -2.39 -20.78 -5.87
CA SER A 26 -2.80 -22.03 -6.50
C SER A 26 -1.60 -22.60 -7.24
N ASP A 27 -0.76 -23.33 -6.53
CA ASP A 27 0.25 -24.21 -7.12
C ASP A 27 -0.32 -25.63 -7.04
N ASP A 28 -1.16 -26.00 -8.01
CA ASP A 28 -1.60 -27.38 -8.20
C ASP A 28 -0.59 -28.11 -9.08
N SER A 29 0.17 -28.97 -8.44
CA SER A 29 1.13 -29.87 -9.04
C SER A 29 0.44 -30.92 -9.92
N SER A 30 0.66 -30.83 -11.23
CA SER A 30 0.64 -32.02 -12.08
C SER A 30 2.02 -32.24 -12.71
N LYS A 31 2.61 -33.37 -12.32
CA LYS A 31 3.89 -33.89 -12.81
C LYS A 31 3.67 -34.45 -14.22
N SER A 32 4.44 -33.98 -15.21
CA SER A 32 4.77 -34.77 -16.40
C SER A 32 6.18 -34.45 -16.88
N ASP A 33 6.84 -35.52 -17.32
CA ASP A 33 8.27 -35.72 -17.55
C ASP A 33 8.96 -34.83 -18.61
N SER A 34 10.27 -34.65 -18.41
CA SER A 34 11.34 -34.61 -19.42
C SER A 34 11.25 -33.62 -20.62
N THR A 35 12.07 -32.56 -20.61
CA THR A 35 13.28 -32.38 -21.46
C THR A 35 13.81 -30.95 -21.37
N THR A 36 15.11 -30.79 -21.57
CA THR A 36 15.93 -29.58 -21.46
C THR A 36 15.34 -28.33 -22.13
N ALA A 37 15.07 -27.29 -21.33
CA ALA A 37 15.15 -25.90 -21.75
C ALA A 37 15.63 -25.05 -20.57
N ASN A 38 16.57 -24.16 -20.88
CA ASN A 38 17.16 -23.17 -20.00
C ASN A 38 16.06 -22.24 -19.45
N ASP A 39 15.44 -22.57 -18.33
CA ASP A 39 14.42 -21.71 -17.73
C ASP A 39 14.99 -20.91 -16.55
N THR A 40 15.46 -19.72 -16.88
CA THR A 40 15.69 -18.62 -15.93
C THR A 40 14.37 -17.99 -15.46
N SER A 41 13.30 -18.75 -15.25
CA SER A 41 12.12 -18.30 -14.50
C SER A 41 12.41 -18.35 -12.99
N LYS A 42 13.34 -17.50 -12.54
CA LYS A 42 13.27 -17.00 -11.17
C LYS A 42 11.94 -16.26 -11.08
N SER A 43 10.89 -16.95 -10.63
CA SER A 43 9.53 -16.42 -10.52
C SER A 43 9.56 -14.99 -9.97
N THR A 44 9.41 -14.04 -10.89
CA THR A 44 9.41 -12.59 -10.73
C THR A 44 7.97 -12.10 -10.48
N SER A 45 7.15 -12.90 -9.81
CA SER A 45 5.80 -12.49 -9.43
C SER A 45 5.91 -11.64 -8.16
N GLY A 46 5.69 -10.33 -8.29
CA GLY A 46 5.57 -9.42 -7.15
C GLY A 46 4.43 -9.88 -6.22
N LYS A 47 4.58 -9.67 -4.91
CA LYS A 47 3.55 -10.02 -3.94
C LYS A 47 2.50 -8.91 -3.84
N THR A 48 1.24 -9.29 -3.74
CA THR A 48 0.13 -8.39 -3.40
C THR A 48 -0.32 -8.67 -1.96
N ILE A 49 -0.54 -7.61 -1.19
CA ILE A 49 -1.25 -7.65 0.08
C ILE A 49 -2.58 -6.93 -0.15
N ASP A 50 -3.68 -7.69 -0.08
CA ASP A 50 -5.04 -7.18 -0.16
C ASP A 50 -5.67 -7.26 1.23
N LEU A 51 -6.00 -6.11 1.79
CA LEU A 51 -6.67 -5.90 3.06
C LEU A 51 -7.86 -4.95 2.90
N ALA A 52 -8.39 -4.82 1.68
CA ALA A 52 -9.56 -4.00 1.43
C ALA A 52 -10.79 -4.56 2.15
N ASN A 53 -11.71 -3.68 2.54
CA ASN A 53 -13.02 -4.05 3.07
C ASN A 53 -12.99 -4.94 4.35
N GLN A 54 -11.97 -4.78 5.19
CA GLN A 54 -11.79 -5.59 6.40
C GLN A 54 -12.26 -4.89 7.69
N GLY A 55 -12.78 -3.66 7.60
CA GLY A 55 -13.20 -2.87 8.76
C GLY A 55 -12.05 -2.45 9.68
N LEU A 56 -10.82 -2.40 9.16
CA LEU A 56 -9.61 -2.08 9.94
C LEU A 56 -9.67 -0.65 10.47
N SER A 57 -9.31 -0.46 11.74
CA SER A 57 -9.08 0.87 12.33
C SER A 57 -7.61 1.30 12.25
N GLU A 58 -6.69 0.35 12.05
CA GLU A 58 -5.25 0.57 11.91
C GLU A 58 -4.60 -0.53 11.06
N VAL A 59 -3.42 -0.21 10.49
CA VAL A 59 -2.55 -1.17 9.80
C VAL A 59 -1.45 -1.59 10.75
N SER A 60 -1.32 -2.90 11.03
CA SER A 60 -0.26 -3.39 11.90
C SER A 60 1.11 -3.27 11.22
N LYS A 61 2.10 -2.66 11.88
CA LYS A 61 3.46 -2.52 11.34
C LYS A 61 4.14 -3.84 10.94
N ASN A 62 3.70 -4.97 11.51
CA ASN A 62 4.31 -6.28 11.27
C ASN A 62 3.99 -6.83 9.89
N ILE A 63 2.94 -6.35 9.21
CA ILE A 63 2.63 -6.78 7.85
C ILE A 63 3.39 -5.96 6.79
N LEU A 64 4.13 -4.93 7.22
CA LEU A 64 4.89 -4.03 6.37
C LEU A 64 6.40 -4.37 6.38
N ASP A 65 6.77 -5.64 6.46
CA ASP A 65 8.18 -6.07 6.54
C ASP A 65 8.66 -6.97 5.39
N ASP A 66 7.80 -7.23 4.41
CA ASP A 66 8.10 -8.08 3.26
C ASP A 66 8.53 -7.24 2.04
N SER A 67 9.81 -7.29 1.73
CA SER A 67 10.38 -6.57 0.59
C SER A 67 9.89 -7.10 -0.77
N LYS A 68 9.19 -8.24 -0.85
CA LYS A 68 8.62 -8.73 -2.11
C LYS A 68 7.29 -8.06 -2.48
N VAL A 69 6.69 -7.29 -1.58
CA VAL A 69 5.41 -6.61 -1.83
C VAL A 69 5.58 -5.55 -2.90
N THR A 70 4.72 -5.63 -3.90
CA THR A 70 4.63 -4.70 -5.04
C THR A 70 3.29 -3.96 -5.07
N THR A 71 2.25 -4.54 -4.47
CA THR A 71 0.93 -3.93 -4.33
C THR A 71 0.45 -4.06 -2.90
N LEU A 72 -0.01 -2.96 -2.31
CA LEU A 72 -0.68 -2.92 -1.01
C LEU A 72 -2.03 -2.23 -1.19
N ASP A 73 -3.10 -2.94 -0.91
CA ASP A 73 -4.46 -2.42 -0.87
C ASP A 73 -4.98 -2.48 0.56
N VAL A 74 -5.28 -1.31 1.12
CA VAL A 74 -5.92 -1.12 2.43
C VAL A 74 -7.17 -0.24 2.30
N SER A 75 -7.72 -0.14 1.09
CA SER A 75 -8.88 0.69 0.78
C SER A 75 -10.15 0.24 1.51
N ASN A 76 -11.16 1.11 1.57
CA ASN A 76 -12.48 0.77 2.09
C ASN A 76 -12.44 0.21 3.52
N ASN A 77 -11.76 0.94 4.42
CA ASN A 77 -11.60 0.58 5.83
C ASN A 77 -11.99 1.76 6.74
N ASN A 78 -11.71 1.66 8.04
CA ASN A 78 -11.90 2.73 9.03
C ASN A 78 -10.55 3.29 9.51
N LEU A 79 -9.50 3.24 8.68
CA LEU A 79 -8.16 3.68 9.08
C LEU A 79 -8.18 5.15 9.47
N THR A 80 -7.54 5.48 10.59
CA THR A 80 -7.41 6.87 11.08
C THR A 80 -5.94 7.27 11.17
N GLY A 81 -5.65 8.57 11.28
CA GLY A 81 -4.28 9.05 11.36
C GLY A 81 -3.52 8.82 10.04
N ALA A 82 -2.35 8.19 10.12
CA ALA A 82 -1.48 7.88 8.99
C ALA A 82 -1.04 6.40 9.02
N LEU A 83 -0.59 5.87 7.88
CA LEU A 83 0.05 4.55 7.85
C LEU A 83 1.32 4.51 8.73
N PRO A 84 1.69 3.34 9.30
CA PRO A 84 2.92 3.22 10.08
C PRO A 84 4.16 3.56 9.27
N ALA A 85 5.17 4.13 9.93
CA ALA A 85 6.48 4.45 9.35
C ALA A 85 7.17 3.23 8.71
N GLU A 86 6.84 2.01 9.16
CA GLU A 86 7.34 0.76 8.57
C GLU A 86 6.96 0.56 7.11
N ILE A 87 6.02 1.32 6.55
CA ILE A 87 5.72 1.33 5.12
C ILE A 87 7.00 1.47 4.27
N ARG A 88 8.01 2.22 4.75
CA ARG A 88 9.33 2.36 4.11
C ARG A 88 10.05 1.06 3.77
N LYS A 89 9.73 -0.03 4.46
CA LYS A 89 10.37 -1.34 4.24
C LYS A 89 9.85 -2.03 2.98
N LEU A 90 8.69 -1.61 2.45
CA LEU A 90 8.13 -2.11 1.19
C LEU A 90 8.85 -1.48 0.00
N THR A 91 10.17 -1.66 -0.09
CA THR A 91 11.03 -0.98 -1.08
C THR A 91 10.77 -1.37 -2.53
N ASN A 92 9.96 -2.42 -2.76
CA ASN A 92 9.49 -2.81 -4.08
C ASN A 92 8.04 -2.41 -4.38
N LEU A 93 7.38 -1.64 -3.50
CA LEU A 93 6.01 -1.21 -3.69
C LEU A 93 5.88 -0.31 -4.92
N GLU A 94 4.98 -0.68 -5.82
CA GLU A 94 4.65 0.05 -7.05
C GLU A 94 3.26 0.66 -7.00
N VAL A 95 2.33 0.02 -6.29
CA VAL A 95 0.93 0.46 -6.12
C VAL A 95 0.56 0.46 -4.65
N LEU A 96 0.05 1.59 -4.18
CA LEU A 96 -0.58 1.75 -2.87
C LEU A 96 -2.00 2.29 -3.06
N ASP A 97 -2.98 1.55 -2.58
CA ASP A 97 -4.35 2.02 -2.46
C ASP A 97 -4.74 2.12 -0.98
N ALA A 98 -4.99 3.35 -0.53
CA ALA A 98 -5.48 3.69 0.80
C ALA A 98 -6.75 4.56 0.73
N SER A 99 -7.48 4.49 -0.38
CA SER A 99 -8.71 5.22 -0.61
C SER A 99 -9.83 4.79 0.34
N ASP A 100 -10.89 5.61 0.44
CA ASP A 100 -12.12 5.30 1.19
C ASP A 100 -11.84 4.91 2.65
N ASN A 101 -11.19 5.82 3.38
CA ASN A 101 -10.81 5.67 4.78
C ASN A 101 -11.09 6.97 5.56
N LYS A 102 -10.57 7.08 6.79
CA LYS A 102 -10.68 8.28 7.65
C LYS A 102 -9.29 8.81 8.01
N MET A 103 -8.31 8.62 7.11
CA MET A 103 -6.94 9.04 7.33
C MET A 103 -6.87 10.55 7.36
N THR A 104 -6.07 11.09 8.29
CA THR A 104 -5.86 12.54 8.43
C THR A 104 -4.48 12.97 7.95
N GLY A 105 -3.62 12.03 7.57
CA GLY A 105 -2.27 12.31 7.08
C GLY A 105 -1.59 11.13 6.38
N ILE A 106 -0.45 11.43 5.76
CA ILE A 106 0.44 10.49 5.08
C ILE A 106 1.78 10.49 5.83
N PRO A 107 2.40 9.34 6.15
CA PRO A 107 3.69 9.31 6.82
C PRO A 107 4.80 9.85 5.90
N ALA A 108 5.75 10.60 6.45
CA ALA A 108 6.90 11.14 5.69
C ALA A 108 7.74 10.00 5.05
N GLU A 109 7.76 8.83 5.67
CA GLU A 109 8.39 7.61 5.19
C GLU A 109 7.90 7.14 3.82
N ILE A 110 6.75 7.62 3.34
CA ILE A 110 6.29 7.35 1.97
C ILE A 110 7.34 7.75 0.94
N GLY A 111 8.09 8.83 1.19
CA GLY A 111 9.14 9.31 0.29
C GLY A 111 10.32 8.36 0.09
N GLN A 112 10.38 7.24 0.83
CA GLN A 112 11.41 6.22 0.69
C GLN A 112 11.01 5.10 -0.30
N LEU A 113 9.79 5.13 -0.82
CA LEU A 113 9.25 4.14 -1.77
C LEU A 113 9.60 4.52 -3.20
N SER A 114 10.88 4.42 -3.55
CA SER A 114 11.40 4.91 -4.84
C SER A 114 10.80 4.21 -6.07
N LYS A 115 10.14 3.05 -5.93
CA LYS A 115 9.45 2.34 -7.01
C LYS A 115 7.96 2.64 -7.12
N LEU A 116 7.40 3.45 -6.22
CA LEU A 116 5.97 3.75 -6.20
C LEU A 116 5.59 4.53 -7.46
N LYS A 117 4.62 4.00 -8.20
CA LYS A 117 4.08 4.58 -9.44
C LYS A 117 2.69 5.14 -9.24
N THR A 118 1.89 4.48 -8.41
CA THR A 118 0.50 4.87 -8.13
C THR A 118 0.29 4.92 -6.63
N ALA A 119 -0.23 6.04 -6.16
CA ALA A 119 -0.69 6.21 -4.78
C ALA A 119 -2.09 6.80 -4.80
N ASP A 120 -3.06 6.06 -4.28
CA ASP A 120 -4.44 6.52 -4.10
C ASP A 120 -4.72 6.76 -2.62
N PHE A 121 -5.00 8.03 -2.28
CA PHE A 121 -5.42 8.48 -0.95
C PHE A 121 -6.75 9.23 -1.04
N SER A 122 -7.53 9.01 -2.09
CA SER A 122 -8.82 9.66 -2.30
C SER A 122 -9.82 9.29 -1.20
N ASN A 123 -10.85 10.13 -1.03
CA ASN A 123 -11.94 9.93 -0.07
C ASN A 123 -11.43 9.65 1.37
N ASN A 124 -10.68 10.62 1.90
CA ASN A 124 -10.14 10.62 3.25
C ASN A 124 -10.30 12.02 3.87
N ASP A 125 -9.74 12.25 5.07
CA ASP A 125 -9.73 13.55 5.76
C ASP A 125 -8.32 14.16 5.81
N ILE A 126 -7.48 13.91 4.79
CA ILE A 126 -6.09 14.38 4.76
C ILE A 126 -6.07 15.90 4.60
N SER A 127 -5.43 16.57 5.56
CA SER A 127 -5.27 18.03 5.54
C SER A 127 -3.88 18.49 5.14
N GLY A 128 -2.84 17.70 5.42
CA GLY A 128 -1.45 18.04 5.13
C GLY A 128 -0.71 16.94 4.37
N LEU A 129 0.26 17.35 3.56
CA LEU A 129 1.12 16.45 2.79
C LEU A 129 2.58 16.62 3.22
N PRO A 130 3.30 15.52 3.53
CA PRO A 130 4.73 15.59 3.79
C PRO A 130 5.50 16.01 2.53
N LEU A 131 6.49 16.89 2.68
CA LEU A 131 7.35 17.34 1.56
C LEU A 131 8.15 16.18 0.94
N GLU A 132 8.30 15.08 1.67
CA GLU A 132 8.94 13.84 1.28
C GLU A 132 8.22 13.12 0.13
N ILE A 133 6.94 13.41 -0.14
CA ILE A 133 6.28 12.97 -1.39
C ILE A 133 7.07 13.42 -2.61
N GLY A 134 7.76 14.57 -2.52
CA GLY A 134 8.66 15.06 -3.55
C GLY A 134 9.84 14.14 -3.89
N ASN A 135 10.12 13.12 -3.07
CA ASN A 135 11.18 12.13 -3.35
C ASN A 135 10.69 10.95 -4.21
N LEU A 136 9.39 10.86 -4.49
CA LEU A 136 8.78 9.79 -5.29
C LEU A 136 8.97 10.03 -6.79
N THR A 137 10.22 9.94 -7.26
CA THR A 137 10.59 10.31 -8.64
C THR A 137 9.99 9.44 -9.74
N ASN A 138 9.48 8.26 -9.40
CA ASN A 138 8.78 7.35 -10.33
C ASN A 138 7.25 7.45 -10.24
N LEU A 139 6.71 8.35 -9.42
CA LEU A 139 5.27 8.52 -9.25
C LEU A 139 4.66 9.06 -10.55
N VAL A 140 3.60 8.40 -10.99
CA VAL A 140 2.81 8.74 -12.17
C VAL A 140 1.47 9.33 -11.75
N THR A 141 0.87 8.80 -10.69
CA THR A 141 -0.44 9.24 -10.22
C THR A 141 -0.44 9.34 -8.70
N LEU A 142 -0.89 10.49 -8.21
CA LEU A 142 -1.24 10.74 -6.82
C LEU A 142 -2.70 11.21 -6.78
N ASP A 143 -3.60 10.35 -6.32
CA ASP A 143 -5.01 10.72 -6.17
C ASP A 143 -5.31 11.21 -4.75
N LEU A 144 -5.82 12.44 -4.65
CA LEU A 144 -6.20 13.12 -3.42
C LEU A 144 -7.63 13.66 -3.50
N ARG A 145 -8.42 13.30 -4.52
CA ARG A 145 -9.82 13.72 -4.63
C ARG A 145 -10.63 13.30 -3.40
N GLY A 146 -11.66 14.05 -3.04
CA GLY A 146 -12.45 13.73 -1.85
C GLY A 146 -11.71 13.94 -0.52
N ASN A 147 -10.62 14.72 -0.49
CA ASN A 147 -10.00 15.20 0.74
C ASN A 147 -10.33 16.70 0.94
N PRO A 148 -11.43 17.05 1.65
CA PRO A 148 -11.97 18.41 1.65
C PRO A 148 -11.06 19.45 2.32
N ASN A 149 -10.13 19.01 3.17
CA ASN A 149 -9.23 19.87 3.94
C ASN A 149 -7.81 19.93 3.36
N ILE A 150 -7.56 19.36 2.18
CA ILE A 150 -6.21 19.20 1.64
C ILE A 150 -5.52 20.55 1.40
N SER A 151 -4.30 20.70 1.94
CA SER A 151 -3.50 21.90 1.80
C SER A 151 -3.05 22.12 0.35
N LYS A 152 -3.68 23.11 -0.31
CA LYS A 152 -3.23 23.60 -1.64
C LYS A 152 -1.81 24.15 -1.60
N TYR A 153 -1.38 24.65 -0.44
CA TYR A 153 0.00 25.08 -0.24
C TYR A 153 0.96 23.89 -0.35
N ASP A 154 0.69 22.78 0.32
CA ASP A 154 1.57 21.62 0.30
C ASP A 154 1.66 21.02 -1.11
N ILE A 155 0.52 20.94 -1.82
CA ILE A 155 0.46 20.56 -3.24
C ILE A 155 1.42 21.43 -4.08
N SER A 156 1.40 22.75 -3.88
CA SER A 156 2.29 23.68 -4.59
C SER A 156 3.78 23.45 -4.30
N GLN A 157 4.12 22.91 -3.13
CA GLN A 157 5.50 22.60 -2.74
C GLN A 157 5.98 21.25 -3.30
N ILE A 158 5.09 20.27 -3.43
CA ILE A 158 5.46 18.92 -3.91
C ILE A 158 5.40 18.81 -5.43
N GLN A 159 4.46 19.46 -6.11
CA GLN A 159 4.28 19.33 -7.57
C GLN A 159 5.56 19.59 -8.38
N PRO A 160 6.40 20.61 -8.07
CA PRO A 160 7.64 20.83 -8.81
C PRO A 160 8.69 19.73 -8.62
N LYS A 161 8.59 18.94 -7.53
CA LYS A 161 9.53 17.87 -7.20
C LYS A 161 9.15 16.53 -7.86
N ILE A 162 7.87 16.35 -8.17
CA ILE A 162 7.31 15.21 -8.91
C ILE A 162 6.66 15.68 -10.22
N PRO A 163 7.43 16.31 -11.14
CA PRO A 163 6.88 16.96 -12.33
C PRO A 163 6.21 16.00 -13.32
N ASN A 164 6.48 14.69 -13.22
CA ASN A 164 5.90 13.65 -14.06
C ASN A 164 4.61 13.06 -13.46
N ALA A 165 4.31 13.35 -12.19
CA ALA A 165 3.13 12.83 -11.52
C ALA A 165 1.92 13.73 -11.78
N GLN A 166 0.81 13.11 -12.17
CA GLN A 166 -0.49 13.74 -12.15
C GLN A 166 -1.02 13.73 -10.70
N ILE A 167 -1.19 14.91 -10.12
CA ILE A 167 -1.85 15.09 -8.82
C ILE A 167 -3.33 15.38 -9.08
N LEU A 168 -4.22 14.49 -8.63
CA LEU A 168 -5.66 14.62 -8.79
C LEU A 168 -6.27 15.20 -7.51
N VAL A 169 -7.01 16.30 -7.65
CA VAL A 169 -7.76 16.99 -6.59
C VAL A 169 -9.08 17.50 -7.16
N ASP A 170 -10.04 17.84 -6.29
CA ASP A 170 -11.33 18.43 -6.68
C ASP A 170 -11.24 19.92 -7.08
#